data_AF-A0A7K1H6D1-F1
#
_entry.id   AF-A0A7K1H6D1-F1
#
_cell.length_a   1.000
_cell.length_b   1.000
_cell.length_c   1.000
_cell.angle_alpha   90.00
_cell.angle_beta   90.00
_cell.angle_gamma   90.00
#
_symmetry.space_group_name_H-M   'P 1'
#
loop_
_entity.id
_entity.type
_entity.pdbx_description
1 polymer ?
#
loop_
_entity_poly.entity_id
_entity_poly.type
_entity_poly.pdbx_seq_one_letter_code
_entity_poly.pdbx_strand_id
1 'polypeptide(L)'
;MDVEVILQQGHHLLVTAVEILGALVIAIGAALAALRFVVDGVRHHDAAVFTRIRLSLGRFLTLGLEFQLAADILRTALSPTFAQIGQLAAIAAIRTVLNYVLGREIEHEKRQVER
;
A
#
# COMPACT_ATOMS: atom_id res chain seq x y z
N MET A 1 2.48 -1.19 39.65
CA MET A 1 1.45 -1.04 38.60
C MET A 1 2.12 -0.62 37.30
N ASP A 2 3.18 -1.33 36.89
CA ASP A 2 4.15 -0.79 35.94
C ASP A 2 4.34 -1.69 34.72
N VAL A 3 4.02 -2.99 34.82
CA VAL A 3 4.21 -3.95 33.71
C VAL A 3 3.10 -3.82 32.66
N GLU A 4 1.85 -3.61 33.07
CA GLU A 4 0.72 -3.38 32.16
C GLU A 4 0.93 -2.11 31.30
N VAL A 5 1.44 -1.02 31.88
CA VAL A 5 1.64 0.27 31.18
C VAL A 5 2.84 0.22 30.24
N ILE A 6 3.92 -0.49 30.60
CA ILE A 6 5.09 -0.69 29.73
C ILE A 6 4.72 -1.60 28.54
N LEU A 7 3.93 -2.65 28.78
CA LEU A 7 3.39 -3.49 27.72
C LEU A 7 2.39 -2.71 26.85
N GLN A 8 1.64 -1.76 27.43
CA GLN A 8 0.71 -0.93 26.68
C GLN A 8 1.40 0.12 25.79
N GLN A 9 2.48 0.74 26.26
CA GLN A 9 3.24 1.71 25.47
C GLN A 9 4.12 1.05 24.40
N GLY A 10 4.68 -0.13 24.69
CA GLY A 10 5.55 -0.84 23.75
C GLY A 10 4.83 -1.31 22.48
N HIS A 11 3.56 -1.73 22.58
CA HIS A 11 2.83 -2.24 21.42
C HIS A 11 2.40 -1.14 20.44
N HIS A 12 1.98 0.03 20.94
CA HIS A 12 1.59 1.14 20.08
C HIS A 12 2.78 1.64 19.27
N LEU A 13 3.96 1.69 19.89
CA LEU A 13 5.22 2.03 19.22
C LEU A 13 5.55 1.06 18.07
N LEU A 14 5.40 -0.25 18.30
CA LEU A 14 5.68 -1.25 17.27
C LEU A 14 4.72 -1.16 16.09
N VAL A 15 3.41 -1.08 16.35
CA VAL A 15 2.39 -0.95 15.28
C VAL A 15 2.65 0.33 14.48
N THR A 16 2.81 1.47 15.16
CA THR A 16 3.05 2.75 14.50
C THR A 16 4.38 2.78 13.73
N ALA A 17 5.44 2.15 14.25
CA ALA A 17 6.71 2.05 13.52
C ALA A 17 6.54 1.26 12.21
N VAL A 18 5.83 0.13 12.24
CA VAL A 18 5.57 -0.68 11.05
C VAL A 18 4.68 0.08 10.05
N GLU A 19 3.67 0.82 10.51
CA GLU A 19 2.85 1.69 9.65
C GLU A 19 3.68 2.78 8.97
N ILE A 20 4.55 3.46 9.72
CA ILE A 20 5.44 4.50 9.19
C ILE A 20 6.39 3.93 8.14
N LEU A 21 6.97 2.75 8.40
CA LEU A 21 7.84 2.08 7.43
C LEU A 21 7.10 1.74 6.15
N GLY A 22 5.90 1.13 6.25
CA GLY A 22 5.07 0.83 5.08
C GLY A 22 4.68 2.08 4.29
N ALA A 23 4.28 3.15 4.98
CA ALA A 23 3.96 4.44 4.37
C ALA A 23 5.18 5.07 3.68
N LEU A 24 6.35 4.99 4.28
CA LEU A 24 7.60 5.53 3.72
C LEU A 24 8.00 4.77 2.45
N VAL A 25 7.90 3.43 2.45
CA VAL A 25 8.17 2.60 1.26
C VAL A 25 7.25 3.00 0.10
N ILE A 26 5.95 3.18 0.37
CA ILE A 26 4.97 3.62 -0.62
C ILE A 26 5.32 5.02 -1.13
N ALA A 27 5.60 5.96 -0.23
CA ALA A 27 5.92 7.34 -0.58
C ALA A 27 7.18 7.43 -1.45
N ILE A 28 8.23 6.69 -1.10
CA ILE A 28 9.47 6.61 -1.89
C ILE A 28 9.18 6.03 -3.28
N GLY A 29 8.46 4.92 -3.35
CA GLY A 29 8.10 4.29 -4.62
C GLY A 29 7.30 5.21 -5.53
N ALA A 30 6.32 5.92 -4.96
CA ALA A 30 5.50 6.89 -5.67
C ALA A 30 6.33 8.09 -6.16
N ALA A 31 7.18 8.65 -5.32
CA ALA A 31 8.06 9.76 -5.68
C ALA A 31 9.04 9.38 -6.81
N LEU A 32 9.66 8.20 -6.73
CA LEU A 32 10.56 7.70 -7.78
C LEU A 32 9.81 7.45 -9.09
N ALA A 33 8.60 6.90 -9.03
CA ALA A 33 7.78 6.66 -10.21
C ALA A 33 7.35 7.98 -10.87
N ALA A 34 6.92 8.97 -10.07
CA ALA A 34 6.54 10.29 -10.56
C ALA A 34 7.73 11.01 -11.20
N LEU A 35 8.90 10.99 -10.56
CA LEU A 35 10.12 11.59 -11.12
C LEU A 35 10.48 10.97 -12.47
N ARG A 36 10.52 9.63 -12.57
CA ARG A 36 10.81 8.94 -13.84
C ARG A 36 9.75 9.21 -14.90
N PHE A 37 8.49 9.33 -14.51
CA PHE A 37 7.43 9.67 -15.45
C PHE A 37 7.63 11.07 -16.04
N VAL A 38 7.99 12.06 -15.22
CA VAL A 38 8.25 13.43 -15.68
C VAL A 38 9.52 13.50 -16.54
N VAL A 39 10.59 12.81 -16.15
CA VAL A 39 11.88 12.89 -16.86
C VAL A 39 11.87 12.09 -18.17
N ASP A 40 11.39 10.85 -18.13
CA ASP A 40 11.48 9.91 -19.26
C ASP A 40 10.17 9.83 -20.05
N GLY A 41 9.03 9.82 -19.36
CA GLY A 41 7.71 9.58 -19.95
C GLY A 41 7.12 10.79 -20.69
N VAL A 42 7.46 12.01 -20.29
CA VAL A 42 7.01 13.24 -21.00
C VAL A 42 7.81 13.45 -22.30
N ARG A 43 9.03 12.92 -22.37
CA ARG A 43 9.95 13.14 -23.50
C ARG A 43 9.93 11.99 -24.51
N HIS A 44 9.60 10.77 -24.08
CA HIS A 44 9.47 9.59 -24.93
C HIS A 44 8.13 8.90 -24.67
N HIS A 45 7.22 8.92 -25.65
CA HIS A 45 5.95 8.18 -25.63
C HIS A 45 6.14 6.67 -25.87
N ASP A 46 7.11 6.06 -25.18
CA ASP A 46 7.42 4.64 -25.32
C ASP A 46 6.65 3.84 -24.25
N ALA A 47 5.75 2.96 -24.71
CA ALA A 47 4.99 2.06 -23.87
C ALA A 47 5.87 1.18 -22.95
N ALA A 48 7.11 0.87 -23.37
CA ALA A 48 8.05 0.11 -22.56
C ALA A 48 8.57 0.90 -21.34
N VAL A 49 8.73 2.22 -21.46
CA VAL A 49 9.14 3.10 -20.35
C VAL A 49 8.02 3.18 -19.32
N PHE A 50 6.78 3.41 -19.76
CA PHE A 50 5.62 3.48 -18.88
C PHE A 50 5.38 2.16 -18.13
N THR A 51 5.52 1.02 -18.84
CA THR A 51 5.41 -0.32 -18.24
C THR A 51 6.46 -0.52 -17.14
N ARG A 52 7.71 -0.11 -17.36
CA ARG A 52 8.78 -0.21 -16.35
C ARG A 52 8.51 0.65 -15.12
N ILE A 53 8.01 1.88 -15.31
CA ILE A 53 7.64 2.76 -14.20
C ILE A 53 6.52 2.13 -13.36
N ARG A 54 5.46 1.62 -14.01
CA ARG A 54 4.35 0.93 -13.33
C ARG A 54 4.79 -0.31 -12.58
N LEU A 55 5.65 -1.15 -13.19
CA LEU A 55 6.18 -2.35 -12.52
C LEU A 55 7.04 -1.99 -11.30
N SER A 56 7.86 -0.94 -11.41
CA SER A 56 8.67 -0.45 -10.29
C SER A 56 7.78 0.05 -9.17
N LEU A 57 6.78 0.89 -9.48
CA LEU A 57 5.81 1.38 -8.50
C LEU A 57 5.05 0.24 -7.82
N GLY A 58 4.58 -0.73 -8.61
CA GLY A 58 3.88 -1.91 -8.11
C GLY A 58 4.67 -2.67 -7.05
N ARG A 59 6.00 -2.83 -7.22
CA ARG A 59 6.86 -3.50 -6.23
C ARG A 59 6.91 -2.75 -4.89
N PHE A 60 7.04 -1.43 -4.92
CA PHE A 60 7.02 -0.62 -3.70
C PHE A 60 5.66 -0.64 -3.02
N LEU A 61 4.57 -0.59 -3.81
CA LEU A 61 3.22 -0.72 -3.28
C LEU A 61 3.04 -2.07 -2.60
N THR A 62 3.33 -3.19 -3.28
CA THR A 62 3.21 -4.54 -2.68
C THR A 62 3.97 -4.64 -1.35
N LEU A 63 5.23 -4.21 -1.33
CA LEU A 63 6.03 -4.24 -0.11
C LEU A 63 5.43 -3.38 1.01
N GLY A 64 5.00 -2.15 0.70
CA GLY A 64 4.36 -1.29 1.69
C GLY A 64 3.04 -1.85 2.22
N LEU A 65 2.27 -2.53 1.39
CA LEU A 65 1.03 -3.19 1.79
C LEU A 65 1.29 -4.41 2.69
N GLU A 66 2.39 -5.14 2.50
CA GLU A 66 2.83 -6.22 3.41
C GLU A 66 3.14 -5.67 4.81
N PHE A 67 3.83 -4.53 4.90
CA PHE A 67 4.06 -3.85 6.18
C PHE A 67 2.76 -3.40 6.84
N GLN A 68 1.85 -2.78 6.08
CA GLN A 68 0.55 -2.36 6.62
C GLN A 68 -0.27 -3.57 7.13
N LEU A 69 -0.29 -4.67 6.37
CA LEU A 69 -0.93 -5.90 6.80
C LEU A 69 -0.31 -6.44 8.10
N ALA A 70 1.01 -6.40 8.22
CA ALA A 70 1.69 -6.79 9.46
C ALA A 70 1.29 -5.91 10.65
N ALA A 71 1.19 -4.58 10.45
CA ALA A 71 0.71 -3.66 11.49
C ALA A 71 -0.73 -3.97 11.92
N ASP A 72 -1.60 -4.33 10.97
CA ASP A 72 -2.99 -4.69 11.23
C ASP A 72 -3.14 -6.03 11.97
N ILE A 73 -2.31 -7.01 11.64
CA ILE A 73 -2.21 -8.28 12.40
C ILE A 73 -1.73 -8.01 13.83
N LEU A 74 -0.71 -7.17 14.01
CA LEU A 74 -0.20 -6.81 15.34
C LEU A 74 -1.27 -6.08 16.17
N ARG A 75 -2.01 -5.15 15.56
CA ARG A 75 -3.10 -4.42 16.22
C ARG A 75 -4.22 -5.35 16.70
N THR A 76 -4.64 -6.29 15.85
CA THR A 76 -5.70 -7.25 16.18
C THR A 76 -5.27 -8.30 17.22
N ALA A 77 -4.00 -8.71 17.21
CA ALA A 77 -3.46 -9.67 18.18
C ALA A 77 -3.34 -9.11 19.61
N LEU A 78 -3.17 -7.79 19.76
CA LEU A 78 -2.83 -7.16 21.05
C LEU A 78 -4.03 -6.53 21.76
N SER A 79 -5.08 -6.13 21.02
CA SER A 79 -6.30 -5.57 21.60
C SER A 79 -7.49 -5.88 20.68
N PRO A 80 -8.15 -7.05 20.83
CA PRO A 80 -9.31 -7.39 20.01
C PRO A 80 -10.53 -6.58 20.47
N THR A 81 -10.66 -5.34 19.98
CA THR A 81 -11.91 -4.58 20.11
C THR A 81 -12.70 -4.70 18.82
N PHE A 82 -14.00 -5.00 18.94
CA PHE A 82 -14.89 -5.10 17.77
C PHE A 82 -14.93 -3.82 16.92
N ALA A 83 -14.70 -2.66 17.52
CA ALA A 83 -14.62 -1.38 16.81
C ALA A 83 -13.39 -1.29 15.90
N GLN A 84 -12.21 -1.66 16.39
CA GLN A 84 -10.97 -1.66 15.60
C GLN A 84 -11.02 -2.72 14.48
N ILE A 85 -11.58 -3.90 14.77
CA ILE A 85 -11.81 -4.94 13.77
C ILE A 85 -12.75 -4.45 12.68
N GLY A 86 -13.84 -3.75 13.04
CA GLY A 86 -14.77 -3.16 12.08
C GLY A 86 -14.11 -2.10 11.19
N GLN A 87 -13.28 -1.24 11.76
CA GLN A 87 -12.56 -0.19 11.03
C GLN A 87 -11.53 -0.78 10.04
N LEU A 88 -10.81 -1.82 10.48
CA LEU A 88 -9.89 -2.57 9.63
C LEU A 88 -10.62 -3.30 8.49
N ALA A 89 -11.72 -3.98 8.78
CA ALA A 89 -12.53 -4.66 7.78
C ALA A 89 -13.08 -3.68 6.72
N ALA A 90 -13.49 -2.47 7.14
CA ALA A 90 -13.94 -1.42 6.23
C ALA A 90 -12.81 -0.96 5.28
N ILE A 91 -11.61 -0.70 5.81
CA ILE A 91 -10.45 -0.30 5.00
C ILE A 91 -10.07 -1.41 4.01
N ALA A 92 -10.03 -2.66 4.46
CA ALA A 92 -9.73 -3.82 3.61
C ALA A 92 -10.77 -4.00 2.49
N ALA A 93 -12.06 -3.83 2.80
CA ALA A 93 -13.13 -3.89 1.81
C ALA A 93 -13.00 -2.79 0.76
N ILE A 94 -12.77 -1.53 1.18
CA ILE A 94 -12.57 -0.40 0.27
C ILE A 94 -11.38 -0.67 -0.67
N ARG A 95 -10.25 -1.12 -0.12
CA ARG A 95 -9.05 -1.46 -0.89
C ARG A 95 -9.34 -2.55 -1.92
N THR A 96 -10.08 -3.58 -1.53
CA THR A 96 -10.44 -4.69 -2.41
C THR A 96 -11.31 -4.22 -3.57
N VAL A 97 -12.35 -3.43 -3.29
CA VAL A 97 -13.25 -2.88 -4.31
C VAL A 97 -12.49 -1.97 -5.26
N LEU A 98 -11.68 -1.04 -4.75
CA LEU A 98 -10.94 -0.10 -5.57
C LEU A 98 -9.92 -0.80 -6.49
N ASN A 99 -9.13 -1.73 -5.93
CA ASN A 99 -8.17 -2.50 -6.73
C ASN A 99 -8.87 -3.38 -7.77
N TYR A 100 -10.03 -3.95 -7.45
CA TYR A 100 -10.81 -4.74 -8.39
C TYR A 100 -11.33 -3.88 -9.56
N VAL A 101 -11.89 -2.71 -9.29
CA VAL A 101 -12.39 -1.77 -10.32
C VAL A 101 -11.24 -1.28 -11.22
N LEU A 102 -10.11 -0.85 -10.63
CA LEU A 102 -8.95 -0.43 -11.42
C LEU A 102 -8.42 -1.56 -12.30
N GLY A 103 -8.27 -2.78 -11.75
CA GLY A 103 -7.78 -3.93 -12.49
C GLY A 103 -8.67 -4.26 -13.69
N ARG A 104 -9.98 -4.20 -13.49
CA ARG A 104 -11.00 -4.37 -14.54
C ARG A 104 -10.87 -3.34 -15.66
N GLU A 105 -10.66 -2.07 -15.31
CA GLU A 105 -10.58 -0.96 -16.26
C GLU A 105 -9.29 -1.06 -17.10
N ILE A 106 -8.15 -1.36 -16.46
CA ILE A 106 -6.87 -1.62 -17.14
C ILE A 106 -7.00 -2.80 -18.13
N GLU A 107 -7.71 -3.85 -17.75
CA GLU A 107 -7.89 -5.01 -18.63
C GLU A 107 -8.87 -4.72 -19.78
N HIS A 108 -9.79 -3.78 -19.59
CA HIS A 108 -10.66 -3.30 -20.65
C HIS A 108 -9.88 -2.46 -21.67
N GLU A 109 -9.04 -1.55 -21.21
CA GLU A 109 -8.17 -0.75 -22.08
C GLU A 109 -7.19 -1.63 -22.87
N LYS A 110 -6.54 -2.61 -22.23
CA LYS A 110 -5.63 -3.54 -22.92
C LYS A 110 -6.29 -4.26 -24.10
N ARG A 111 -7.53 -4.72 -23.94
CA ARG A 111 -8.28 -5.42 -25.00
C ARG A 111 -8.68 -4.53 -26.17
N GLN A 112 -8.74 -3.20 -25.98
CA GLN A 112 -9.00 -2.26 -27.07
C GLN A 112 -7.74 -1.92 -27.87
N VAL A 113 -6.56 -2.00 -27.26
CA VAL A 113 -5.27 -1.75 -27.93
C VAL A 113 -4.80 -2.95 -28.76
N GLU A 114 -5.23 -4.17 -28.42
CA GLU A 114 -4.91 -5.41 -29.16
C GLU A 114 -5.86 -5.70 -30.35
N ARG A 115 -6.84 -4.83 -30.63
CA ARG A 115 -7.70 -4.90 -31.82
C ARG A 115 -7.30 -3.84 -32.84
#